data_AF-A0A958LXH7-F1
#
_entry.id   AF-A0A958LXH7-F1
#
_cell.length_a   1.000
_cell.length_b   1.000
_cell.length_c   1.000
_cell.angle_alpha   90.00
_cell.angle_beta   90.00
_cell.angle_gamma   90.00
#
_symmetry.space_group_name_H-M   'P 1'
#
loop_
_entity.id
_entity.type
_entity.pdbx_description
1 polymer ?
#
loop_
_entity_poly.entity_id
_entity_poly.type
_entity_poly.pdbx_seq_one_letter_code
_entity_poly.pdbx_strand_id
1 'polypeptide(L)' 'MTLDLHQDFLLVGDLVDVVTGMEVPADCILIQASDLTTDESAMTGETDPIRKTTLKECIIK' A
#
# COMPACT_ATOMS: atom_id res chain seq x y z
N MET A 1 12.83 -0.42 14.34
CA MET A 1 13.44 -1.71 13.98
C MET A 1 12.45 -2.38 13.06
N THR A 2 12.70 -2.34 11.76
CA THR A 2 11.91 -3.06 10.76
C THR A 2 12.55 -4.43 10.54
N LEU A 3 11.72 -5.44 10.34
CA LEU A 3 12.15 -6.80 10.03
C LEU A 3 11.95 -7.01 8.53
N ASP A 4 12.98 -7.49 7.85
CA ASP A 4 12.88 -7.91 6.45
C ASP A 4 12.41 -9.37 6.44
N LEU A 5 11.13 -9.57 6.12
CA LEU A 5 10.45 -10.86 6.15
C LEU A 5 9.80 -11.11 4.80
N HIS A 6 9.80 -12.37 4.38
CA HIS A 6 9.07 -12.77 3.18
C HIS A 6 7.56 -12.56 3.40
N GLN A 7 6.87 -12.08 2.36
CA GLN A 7 5.45 -11.72 2.41
C GLN A 7 4.53 -12.83 2.92
N ASP A 8 4.89 -14.10 2.71
CA ASP A 8 4.13 -15.27 3.19
C ASP A 8 4.02 -15.36 4.73
N PHE A 9 4.88 -14.64 5.46
CA PHE A 9 4.85 -14.59 6.92
C PHE A 9 4.03 -13.41 7.48
N LEU A 10 3.47 -12.55 6.61
CA LEU A 10 2.63 -11.44 7.05
C LEU A 10 1.31 -11.95 7.60
N LEU A 11 0.91 -11.41 8.75
CA LEU A 11 -0.36 -11.69 9.41
C LEU A 11 -1.24 -10.44 9.46
N VAL A 12 -2.55 -10.65 9.60
CA VAL A 12 -3.51 -9.55 9.74
C VAL A 12 -3.22 -8.81 11.05
N GLY A 13 -2.99 -7.50 10.93
CA GLY A 13 -2.65 -6.62 12.05
C GLY A 13 -1.18 -6.19 12.09
N ASP A 14 -0.33 -6.75 11.22
CA ASP A 14 1.05 -6.30 11.09
C ASP A 14 1.15 -4.91 10.45
N LEU A 15 2.20 -4.18 10.82
CA LEU A 15 2.56 -2.90 10.22
C LEU A 15 3.69 -3.12 9.22
N VAL A 16 3.46 -2.71 7.98
CA VAL A 16 4.41 -2.87 6.88
C VAL A 16 4.81 -1.49 6.36
N ASP A 17 6.12 -1.27 6.26
CA ASP A 17 6.67 -0.10 5.57
C ASP A 17 6.82 -0.43 4.08
N VAL A 18 6.08 0.30 3.25
CA VAL A 18 6.14 0.15 1.79
C VAL A 18 7.00 1.25 1.21
N VAL A 19 7.91 0.89 0.31
CA VAL A 19 8.82 1.81 -0.40
C VAL A 19 8.57 1.79 -1.90
N THR A 20 9.01 2.83 -2.60
CA THR A 20 8.87 2.92 -4.06
C THR A 20 9.55 1.74 -4.76
N GLY A 21 8.83 1.11 -5.69
CA GLY A 21 9.28 -0.07 -6.43
C GLY A 21 9.03 -1.41 -5.73
N MET A 22 8.47 -1.40 -4.52
CA MET A 22 7.98 -2.59 -3.84
C MET A 22 6.58 -2.94 -4.34
N GLU A 23 6.33 -4.24 -4.53
CA GLU A 23 4.98 -4.76 -4.74
C GLU A 23 4.24 -4.79 -3.40
N VAL A 24 2.99 -4.36 -3.39
CA VAL A 24 2.18 -4.37 -2.17
C VAL A 24 1.83 -5.83 -1.82
N PRO A 25 2.27 -6.36 -0.68
CA PRO A 25 2.22 -7.81 -0.42
C PRO A 25 0.82 -8.33 -0.08
N ALA A 26 -0.07 -7.46 0.41
CA ALA A 26 -1.43 -7.79 0.80
C ALA A 26 -2.32 -6.54 0.82
N ASP A 27 -3.64 -6.72 0.90
CA ASP A 27 -4.58 -5.62 1.09
C ASP A 27 -4.34 -4.92 2.44
N CYS A 28 -4.10 -3.60 2.38
CA CYS A 28 -3.65 -2.80 3.52
C CYS A 28 -4.48 -1.53 3.68
N ILE A 29 -4.45 -0.97 4.90
CA ILE A 29 -5.01 0.35 5.19
C ILE A 29 -3.87 1.35 5.33
N LEU A 30 -3.92 2.43 4.55
CA LEU A 30 -2.90 3.47 4.62
C LEU A 30 -3.03 4.29 5.91
N ILE A 31 -2.03 4.19 6.78
CA ILE A 31 -1.95 4.92 8.04
C ILE A 31 -1.24 6.25 7.84
N GLN A 32 -0.08 6.24 7.18
CA GLN A 32 0.75 7.42 6.89
C GLN A 32 1.55 7.19 5.61
N ALA A 33 1.69 8.21 4.78
CA ALA A 33 2.59 8.23 3.63
C ALA A 33 2.92 9.67 3.21
N SER A 34 3.96 9.81 2.38
CA SER A 34 4.29 11.06 1.67
C SER A 34 4.19 10.77 0.17
N ASP A 35 3.18 11.33 -0.50
CA ASP A 35 2.92 11.18 -1.95
C ASP A 35 2.99 9.72 -2.45
N LEU A 36 2.14 8.84 -1.89
CA LEU A 36 2.04 7.46 -2.34
C LEU A 36 1.16 7.33 -3.60
N THR A 37 1.73 6.72 -4.63
CA THR A 37 1.02 6.29 -5.84
C THR A 37 1.28 4.81 -6.09
N THR A 38 0.26 4.09 -6.53
CA THR A 38 0.34 2.68 -6.88
C THR A 38 -0.02 2.47 -8.34
N ASP A 39 0.68 1.55 -9.00
CA ASP A 39 0.32 1.08 -10.33
C ASP A 39 -0.70 -0.05 -10.19
N GLU A 40 -1.91 0.14 -10.72
CA GLU A 40 -2.97 -0.87 -10.70
C GLU A 40 -3.22 -1.49 -12.08
N SER A 41 -2.34 -1.26 -13.05
CA SER A 41 -2.46 -1.77 -14.41
C SER A 41 -2.61 -3.29 -14.47
N ALA A 42 -1.95 -4.00 -13.56
CA ALA A 42 -2.07 -5.46 -13.44
C ALA A 42 -3.50 -5.92 -13.07
N MET A 43 -4.25 -5.10 -12.34
CA MET A 43 -5.59 -5.45 -11.84
C MET A 43 -6.71 -4.82 -12.68
N THR A 44 -6.54 -3.56 -13.08
CA THR A 44 -7.59 -2.77 -13.74
C THR A 44 -7.36 -2.58 -15.24
N GLY A 45 -6.12 -2.79 -15.71
CA GLY A 45 -5.71 -2.50 -17.09
C GLY A 45 -5.43 -1.01 -17.35
N GLU A 46 -5.63 -0.14 -16.36
CA GLU A 46 -5.34 1.29 -16.47
C GLU A 46 -3.87 1.56 -16.15
N THR A 47 -3.17 2.26 -17.05
CA THR A 47 -1.72 2.50 -16.92
C THR A 47 -1.39 3.73 -16.07
N ASP A 48 -2.40 4.54 -15.73
CA ASP A 48 -2.20 5.74 -14.93
C ASP A 48 -2.04 5.40 -13.45
N PRO A 49 -0.96 5.87 -12.80
CA PRO A 49 -0.74 5.60 -11.38
C PRO A 49 -1.80 6.29 -10.52
N ILE A 50 -2.39 5.52 -9.59
CA ILE A 50 -3.46 6.00 -8.73
C ILE A 50 -2.87 6.49 -7.40
N ARG A 51 -3.22 7.72 -7.02
CA ARG A 51 -2.85 8.29 -5.71
C ARG A 51 -3.66 7.63 -4.60
N LYS A 52 -2.96 7.21 -3.55
CA LYS A 52 -3.58 6.63 -2.34
C LYS A 52 -3.57 7.63 -1.19
N THR A 53 -4.66 7.67 -0.45
CA THR A 53 -4.89 8.58 0.67
C THR A 53 -5.21 7.81 1.94
N THR A 54 -5.04 8.44 3.09
CA THR A 54 -5.36 7.80 4.37
C THR A 54 -6.86 7.51 4.48
N LEU A 55 -7.23 6.49 5.25
CA LEU A 55 -8.63 6.12 5.46
C LEU A 55 -9.48 7.31 5.96
N LYS A 56 -8.90 8.18 6.77
CA LYS A 56 -9.55 9.40 7.24
C LYS A 56 -9.99 10.30 6.09
N GLU A 57 -9.12 10.53 5.11
CA GLU A 57 -9.43 11.35 3.94
C GLU A 57 -10.49 10.72 3.03
N CYS A 58 -10.53 9.39 2.96
CA CYS A 58 -11.53 8.66 2.17
C CYS A 58 -12.94 8.71 2.78
N ILE A 59 -13.06 8.70 4.11
CA ILE A 59 -14.37 8.68 4.81
C ILE A 59 -15.00 10.07 4.90
N ILE A 60 -14.18 11.14 4.83
CA ILE A 60 -14.66 12.52 4.94
C ILE A 60 -15.23 13.04 3.60
N LYS A 61 -15.08 12.28 2.50
CA LYS A 61 -15.61 12.61 1.18
C LYS A 61 -16.96 11.99 0.90
#